data_AF-A0A1C6BWK1-F1
#
_entry.id   AF-A0A1C6BWK1-F1
#
_cell.length_a   1.000
_cell.length_b   1.000
_cell.length_c   1.000
_cell.angle_alpha   90.00
_cell.angle_beta   90.00
_cell.angle_gamma   90.00
#
_symmetry.space_group_name_H-M   'P 1'
#
loop_
_entity.id
_entity.type
_entity.pdbx_description
1 polymer ?
#
loop_
_entity_poly.entity_id
_entity_poly.type
_entity_poly.pdbx_seq_one_letter_code
_entity_poly.pdbx_strand_id
1 'polypeptide(L)'
;MQQIKSRERVSKYGEVFTNEREVKAMCDLIPPDVWENIESSFLEPCCGEGVFILEILKRKFSHCRTKKDYTTALQSVYGMDIQADNVEKCISNIVDLCKVTFPITKAQIEIINNHIVQADSLKIIDMMATINNMGAVNINFINKEESE
;
A
#
# COMPACT_ATOMS: atom_id res chain seq x y z
N MET A 1 3.60 -6.78 -20.96
CA MET A 1 4.24 -6.70 -19.63
C MET A 1 4.54 -8.12 -19.17
N GLN A 2 5.66 -8.30 -18.46
CA GLN A 2 5.95 -9.55 -17.78
C GLN A 2 5.07 -9.65 -16.53
N GLN A 3 4.39 -10.78 -16.30
CA GLN A 3 3.45 -10.94 -15.17
C GLN A 3 4.14 -11.22 -13.82
N ILE A 4 5.46 -11.46 -13.80
CA ILE A 4 6.22 -11.78 -12.59
C ILE A 4 7.59 -11.09 -12.66
N LYS A 5 8.13 -10.63 -11.53
CA LYS A 5 9.53 -10.17 -11.44
C LYS A 5 10.50 -11.34 -11.52
N SER A 6 10.26 -12.39 -10.73
CA SER A 6 11.08 -13.61 -10.73
C SER A 6 10.28 -14.81 -10.24
N ARG A 7 10.71 -16.02 -10.60
CA ARG A 7 10.09 -17.27 -10.09
C ARG A 7 10.26 -17.44 -8.59
N GLU A 8 11.37 -16.95 -8.03
CA GLU A 8 11.63 -17.00 -6.60
C GLU A 8 10.60 -16.17 -5.83
N ARG A 9 10.28 -14.96 -6.29
CA ARG A 9 9.29 -14.09 -5.64
C ARG A 9 7.87 -14.67 -5.74
N VAL A 10 7.54 -15.31 -6.86
CA VAL A 10 6.30 -16.09 -6.98
C VAL A 10 6.26 -17.22 -5.95
N SER A 11 7.33 -18.03 -5.87
CA SER A 11 7.37 -19.19 -4.97
C SER A 11 7.35 -18.80 -3.49
N LYS A 12 8.00 -17.69 -3.12
CA LYS A 12 8.20 -17.30 -1.72
C LYS A 12 7.10 -16.36 -1.20
N TYR A 13 6.60 -15.47 -2.07
CA TYR A 13 5.68 -14.40 -1.68
C TYR A 13 4.37 -14.38 -2.47
N GLY A 14 4.20 -15.28 -3.46
CA GLY A 14 3.03 -15.25 -4.34
C GLY A 14 2.99 -14.03 -5.26
N GLU A 15 4.12 -13.34 -5.47
CA GLU A 15 4.13 -12.08 -6.21
C GLU A 15 3.80 -12.28 -7.70
N VAL A 16 2.69 -11.70 -8.12
CA VAL A 16 2.23 -11.63 -9.51
C VAL A 16 1.71 -10.22 -9.81
N PHE A 17 1.85 -9.79 -11.06
CA PHE A 17 1.33 -8.50 -11.50
C PHE A 17 -0.04 -8.63 -12.13
N THR A 18 -0.99 -7.90 -11.57
CA THR A 18 -2.33 -7.72 -12.12
C THR A 18 -2.25 -6.82 -13.36
N ASN A 19 -2.80 -7.30 -14.48
CA ASN A 19 -2.87 -6.49 -15.70
C ASN A 19 -3.82 -5.31 -15.52
N GLU A 20 -3.50 -4.18 -16.16
CA GLU A 20 -4.30 -2.94 -16.08
C GLU A 20 -5.78 -3.15 -16.45
N ARG A 21 -6.07 -4.02 -17.43
CA ARG A 21 -7.45 -4.37 -17.80
C ARG A 21 -8.21 -4.96 -16.61
N GLU A 22 -7.60 -5.88 -15.88
CA GLU A 22 -8.24 -6.56 -14.75
C GLU A 22 -8.42 -5.61 -13.57
N VAL A 23 -7.43 -4.74 -13.32
CA VAL A 23 -7.54 -3.67 -12.30
C VAL A 23 -8.75 -2.79 -12.58
N LYS A 24 -8.88 -2.30 -13.82
CA LYS A 24 -10.02 -1.46 -14.23
C LYS A 24 -11.34 -2.20 -14.12
N ALA A 25 -11.40 -3.42 -14.65
CA ALA A 25 -12.61 -4.24 -14.60
C ALA A 25 -13.07 -4.50 -13.15
N MET A 26 -12.14 -4.77 -12.23
CA MET A 26 -12.45 -4.95 -10.81
C MET A 26 -12.93 -3.66 -10.15
N CYS A 27 -12.28 -2.52 -10.42
CA CYS A 27 -12.75 -1.23 -9.91
C CYS A 27 -14.12 -0.84 -10.50
N ASP A 28 -14.45 -1.24 -11.73
CA ASP A 28 -15.75 -0.97 -12.36
C ASP A 28 -16.92 -1.72 -11.69
N LEU A 29 -16.64 -2.74 -10.88
CA LEU A 29 -17.66 -3.44 -10.08
C LEU A 29 -18.11 -2.63 -8.85
N ILE A 30 -17.34 -1.62 -8.46
CA ILE A 30 -17.63 -0.82 -7.27
C ILE A 30 -18.70 0.23 -7.62
N PRO A 31 -19.75 0.39 -6.80
CA PRO A 31 -20.84 1.33 -7.07
C PRO A 31 -20.37 2.77 -7.30
N PRO A 32 -20.98 3.52 -8.25
CA PRO A 32 -20.61 4.90 -8.56
C PRO A 32 -20.57 5.85 -7.36
N ASP A 33 -21.49 5.70 -6.41
CA ASP A 33 -21.58 6.54 -5.20
C ASP A 33 -20.35 6.42 -4.30
N VAL A 34 -19.67 5.27 -4.29
CA VAL A 34 -18.41 5.09 -3.56
C VAL A 34 -17.30 5.95 -4.17
N TRP A 35 -17.27 6.08 -5.50
CA TRP A 35 -16.29 6.89 -6.23
C TRP A 35 -16.55 8.39 -6.10
N GLU A 36 -17.83 8.79 -6.14
CA GLU A 36 -18.26 10.18 -5.98
C GLU A 36 -17.98 10.72 -4.57
N ASN A 37 -18.03 9.85 -3.55
CA ASN A 37 -17.62 10.17 -2.19
C ASN A 37 -16.11 10.02 -2.01
N ILE A 38 -15.38 11.14 -2.11
CA ILE A 38 -13.92 11.18 -1.90
C ILE A 38 -13.49 10.76 -0.48
N GLU A 39 -14.39 10.73 0.51
CA GLU A 39 -14.12 10.26 1.88
C GLU A 39 -14.23 8.74 2.04
N SER A 40 -14.83 8.02 1.08
CA SER A 40 -14.96 6.55 1.15
C SER A 40 -13.59 5.88 1.29
N SER A 41 -13.41 5.05 2.31
CA SER A 41 -12.12 4.41 2.57
C SER A 41 -11.88 3.17 1.70
N PHE A 42 -10.65 3.00 1.23
CA PHE A 42 -10.17 1.82 0.51
C PHE A 42 -8.95 1.23 1.21
N LEU A 43 -8.89 -0.10 1.28
CA LEU A 43 -7.74 -0.84 1.79
C LEU A 43 -7.29 -1.87 0.76
N GLU A 44 -6.03 -1.81 0.37
CA GLU A 44 -5.37 -2.83 -0.45
C GLU A 44 -4.32 -3.59 0.40
N PRO A 45 -4.63 -4.81 0.89
CA PRO A 45 -3.78 -5.52 1.85
C PRO A 45 -2.57 -6.24 1.23
N CYS A 46 -2.44 -6.25 -0.10
CA CYS A 46 -1.30 -6.83 -0.82
C CYS A 46 -0.94 -5.93 -2.02
N CYS A 47 -0.62 -4.67 -1.73
CA CYS A 47 -0.65 -3.62 -2.74
C CYS A 47 0.41 -3.73 -3.82
N GLY A 48 1.46 -4.53 -3.61
CA GLY A 48 2.59 -4.61 -4.53
C GLY A 48 3.12 -3.22 -4.85
N GLU A 49 3.34 -2.94 -6.13
CA GLU A 49 3.76 -1.61 -6.62
C GLU A 49 2.60 -0.60 -6.75
N GLY A 50 1.40 -0.94 -6.27
CA GLY A 50 0.29 -0.02 -6.09
C GLY A 50 -0.69 0.09 -7.26
N VAL A 51 -0.76 -0.88 -8.19
CA VAL A 51 -1.59 -0.74 -9.40
C VAL A 51 -3.08 -0.46 -9.10
N PHE A 52 -3.65 -1.10 -8.07
CA PHE A 52 -5.00 -0.81 -7.58
C PHE A 52 -5.08 0.54 -6.89
N ILE A 53 -4.12 0.86 -6.01
CA ILE A 53 -4.09 2.15 -5.29
C ILE A 53 -4.05 3.33 -6.27
N LEU A 54 -3.24 3.23 -7.32
CA LEU A 54 -3.14 4.26 -8.36
C LEU A 54 -4.45 4.41 -9.13
N GLU A 55 -5.13 3.32 -9.46
CA GLU A 55 -6.44 3.37 -10.14
C GLU A 55 -7.51 3.99 -9.23
N ILE A 56 -7.56 3.58 -7.95
CA ILE A 56 -8.48 4.13 -6.94
C ILE A 56 -8.26 5.64 -6.78
N LEU A 57 -7.00 6.07 -6.62
CA LEU A 57 -6.67 7.49 -6.47
C LEU A 57 -7.01 8.28 -7.73
N LYS A 58 -6.73 7.77 -8.94
CA LYS A 58 -7.14 8.42 -10.19
C LYS A 58 -8.65 8.66 -10.25
N ARG A 59 -9.46 7.65 -9.89
CA ARG A 59 -10.92 7.77 -9.86
C ARG A 59 -11.37 8.83 -8.86
N LYS A 60 -10.87 8.77 -7.62
CA LYS A 60 -11.17 9.79 -6.59
C LYS A 60 -10.74 11.20 -7.00
N PHE A 61 -9.54 11.34 -7.55
CA PHE A 61 -8.99 12.62 -8.00
C PHE A 61 -9.84 13.29 -9.09
N SER A 62 -10.55 12.51 -9.91
CA SER A 62 -11.48 13.06 -10.92
C SER A 62 -12.68 13.81 -10.30
N HIS A 63 -13.02 13.50 -9.05
CA HIS A 63 -14.08 14.17 -8.29
C HIS A 63 -13.56 15.32 -7.42
N CYS A 64 -12.24 15.49 -7.28
CA CYS A 64 -11.64 16.59 -6.54
C CYS A 64 -11.81 17.93 -7.28
N ARG A 65 -12.04 19.01 -6.53
CA ARG A 65 -12.14 20.40 -7.02
C ARG A 65 -11.17 21.33 -6.30
N THR A 66 -10.82 21.01 -5.06
CA THR A 66 -9.94 21.81 -4.22
C THR A 66 -8.71 21.03 -3.77
N LYS A 67 -7.68 21.74 -3.28
CA LYS A 67 -6.51 21.12 -2.64
C LYS A 67 -6.89 20.29 -1.40
N LYS A 68 -7.94 20.68 -0.69
CA LYS A 68 -8.44 19.94 0.46
C LYS A 68 -8.98 18.58 0.01
N ASP A 69 -9.72 18.54 -1.09
CA ASP A 69 -10.32 17.30 -1.63
C ASP A 69 -9.24 16.26 -1.96
N TYR A 70 -8.14 16.66 -2.60
CA TYR A 70 -7.01 15.76 -2.86
C TYR A 70 -6.38 15.22 -1.57
N THR A 71 -6.31 16.06 -0.53
CA THR A 71 -5.80 15.65 0.79
C THR A 71 -6.75 14.64 1.43
N THR A 72 -8.05 14.89 1.38
CA THR A 72 -9.10 13.96 1.84
C THR A 72 -9.03 12.63 1.09
N ALA A 73 -8.89 12.65 -0.23
CA ALA A 73 -8.75 11.44 -1.04
C ALA A 73 -7.52 10.62 -0.63
N LEU A 74 -6.36 11.27 -0.44
CA LEU A 74 -5.15 10.60 0.06
C LEU A 74 -5.34 9.99 1.46
N GLN A 75 -6.07 10.69 2.34
CA GLN A 75 -6.39 10.19 3.68
C GLN A 75 -7.38 9.01 3.67
N SER A 76 -8.05 8.74 2.56
CA SER A 76 -9.04 7.67 2.45
C SER A 76 -8.47 6.35 1.90
N VAL A 77 -7.21 6.31 1.46
CA VAL A 77 -6.64 5.12 0.81
C VAL A 77 -5.48 4.57 1.63
N TYR A 78 -5.53 3.26 1.89
CA TYR A 78 -4.56 2.52 2.69
C TYR A 78 -4.01 1.35 1.90
N GLY A 79 -2.73 1.04 2.10
CA GLY A 79 -2.02 -0.02 1.39
C GLY A 79 -1.01 -0.70 2.28
N MET A 80 -0.88 -2.00 2.12
CA MET A 80 0.17 -2.76 2.79
C MET A 80 0.70 -3.86 1.89
N ASP A 81 1.99 -4.15 2.03
CA ASP A 81 2.63 -5.25 1.33
C ASP A 81 3.71 -5.87 2.23
N ILE A 82 4.00 -7.14 2.02
CA ILE A 82 5.06 -7.83 2.77
C ILE A 82 6.46 -7.38 2.34
N GLN A 83 6.62 -6.96 1.08
CA GLN A 83 7.92 -6.65 0.49
C GLN A 83 8.20 -5.13 0.53
N ALA A 84 9.27 -4.73 1.22
CA ALA A 84 9.64 -3.32 1.38
C ALA A 84 9.88 -2.60 0.04
N ASP A 85 10.48 -3.27 -0.94
CA ASP A 85 10.75 -2.68 -2.26
C ASP A 85 9.45 -2.37 -3.04
N ASN A 86 8.42 -3.18 -2.85
CA ASN A 86 7.10 -2.94 -3.41
C ASN A 86 6.43 -1.73 -2.75
N VAL A 87 6.49 -1.62 -1.42
CA VAL A 87 5.99 -0.47 -0.65
C VAL A 87 6.66 0.83 -1.09
N GLU A 88 7.99 0.84 -1.16
CA GLU A 88 8.76 2.01 -1.63
C GLU A 88 8.36 2.42 -3.05
N LYS A 89 8.21 1.42 -3.94
CA LYS A 89 7.79 1.66 -5.32
C LYS A 89 6.35 2.17 -5.40
N CYS A 90 5.44 1.64 -4.59
CA CYS A 90 4.06 2.11 -4.48
C CYS A 90 4.01 3.58 -4.04
N ILE A 91 4.73 3.95 -2.97
CA ILE A 91 4.84 5.34 -2.50
C ILE A 91 5.35 6.25 -3.61
N SER A 92 6.45 5.86 -4.29
CA SER A 92 6.99 6.64 -5.40
C SER A 92 5.97 6.85 -6.52
N ASN A 93 5.26 5.78 -6.91
CA ASN A 93 4.25 5.85 -7.97
C ASN A 93 3.07 6.76 -7.58
N ILE A 94 2.63 6.75 -6.32
CA ILE A 94 1.58 7.64 -5.82
C ILE A 94 2.05 9.09 -5.83
N VAL A 95 3.28 9.35 -5.37
CA VAL A 95 3.86 10.69 -5.39
C VAL A 95 3.97 11.21 -6.82
N ASP A 96 4.37 10.38 -7.78
CA ASP A 96 4.45 10.77 -9.19
C ASP A 96 3.07 11.02 -9.80
N LEU A 97 2.06 10.21 -9.47
CA LEU A 97 0.67 10.48 -9.82
C LEU A 97 0.20 11.82 -9.25
N CYS A 98 0.51 12.12 -8.00
CA CYS A 98 0.17 13.39 -7.39
C CYS A 98 0.85 14.56 -8.13
N LYS A 99 2.16 14.49 -8.41
CA LYS A 99 2.89 15.57 -9.11
C LYS A 99 2.29 15.94 -10.47
N VAL A 100 1.79 14.96 -11.22
CA VAL A 100 1.14 15.22 -12.53
C VAL A 100 -0.32 15.70 -12.38
N THR A 101 -0.93 15.50 -11.21
CA THR A 101 -2.34 15.83 -10.95
C THR A 101 -2.49 17.18 -10.24
N PHE A 102 -1.67 17.46 -9.23
CA PHE A 102 -1.70 18.69 -8.43
C PHE A 102 -0.35 18.98 -7.73
N PRO A 103 -0.07 20.23 -7.31
CA PRO A 103 1.13 20.56 -6.53
C PRO A 103 1.10 19.91 -5.12
N ILE A 104 1.74 18.75 -4.99
CA ILE A 104 1.84 17.99 -3.75
C ILE A 104 2.69 18.71 -2.69
N THR A 105 2.32 18.56 -1.42
CA THR A 105 3.03 19.13 -0.26
C THR A 105 3.70 18.05 0.59
N LYS A 106 4.65 18.46 1.45
CA LYS A 106 5.28 17.57 2.43
C LYS A 106 4.27 16.85 3.34
N ALA A 107 3.23 17.55 3.78
CA ALA A 107 2.18 16.95 4.62
C ALA A 107 1.40 15.85 3.89
N GLN A 108 1.19 15.99 2.57
CA GLN A 108 0.54 14.96 1.76
C GLN A 108 1.46 13.76 1.49
N ILE A 109 2.76 13.98 1.34
CA ILE A 109 3.75 12.89 1.28
C ILE A 109 3.75 12.11 2.61
N GLU A 110 3.66 12.82 3.74
CA GLU A 110 3.59 12.18 5.05
C GLU A 110 2.33 11.32 5.23
N ILE A 111 1.18 11.77 4.72
CA ILE A 111 -0.05 10.95 4.67
C ILE A 111 0.22 9.64 3.91
N ILE A 112 0.83 9.73 2.72
CA ILE A 112 1.14 8.56 1.89
C ILE A 112 2.07 7.60 2.65
N ASN A 113 3.14 8.10 3.27
CA ASN A 113 4.08 7.28 4.04
C ASN A 113 3.43 6.57 5.24
N ASN A 114 2.46 7.21 5.90
CA ASN A 114 1.75 6.62 7.03
C ASN A 114 0.70 5.59 6.60
N HIS A 115 0.20 5.67 5.36
CA HIS A 115 -0.89 4.84 4.87
C HIS A 115 -0.41 3.65 4.03
N ILE A 116 0.80 3.73 3.48
CA ILE A 116 1.41 2.69 2.64
C ILE A 116 2.59 2.09 3.40
N VAL A 117 2.41 0.90 3.96
CA VAL A 117 3.33 0.34 4.96
C VAL A 117 3.79 -1.08 4.65
N GLN A 118 5.00 -1.42 5.09
CA GLN A 118 5.46 -2.81 5.08
C GLN A 118 4.80 -3.57 6.24
N ALA A 119 4.04 -4.62 5.93
CA ALA A 119 3.36 -5.47 6.91
C ALA A 119 4.02 -6.85 7.02
N ASP A 120 5.32 -6.87 7.40
CA ASP A 120 6.09 -8.10 7.63
C ASP A 120 6.31 -8.34 9.13
N SER A 121 5.46 -9.18 9.73
CA SER A 121 5.56 -9.51 11.14
C SER A 121 6.82 -10.30 11.49
N LEU A 122 7.35 -11.11 10.58
CA LEU A 122 8.57 -11.89 10.84
C LEU A 122 9.78 -10.96 10.98
N LYS A 123 9.89 -9.97 10.10
CA LYS A 123 10.92 -8.94 10.21
C LYS A 123 10.82 -8.13 11.51
N ILE A 124 9.61 -7.85 11.99
CA ILE A 124 9.40 -7.20 13.29
C ILE A 124 9.89 -8.09 14.43
N ILE A 125 9.56 -9.38 14.40
CA ILE A 125 10.00 -10.36 15.40
C ILE A 125 11.52 -10.45 15.42
N ASP A 126 12.18 -10.57 14.27
CA ASP A 126 13.64 -10.64 14.16
C ASP A 126 14.32 -9.38 14.70
N MET A 127 13.77 -8.20 14.39
CA MET A 127 14.25 -6.92 14.88
C MET A 127 14.13 -6.83 16.41
N MET A 128 12.99 -7.22 16.96
CA MET A 128 12.75 -7.20 18.40
C MET A 128 13.61 -8.23 19.15
N ALA A 129 13.85 -9.42 18.57
CA ALA A 129 14.78 -10.39 19.12
C ALA A 129 16.21 -9.83 19.16
N THR A 130 16.62 -9.08 18.14
CA THR A 130 17.91 -8.39 18.11
C THR A 130 18.01 -7.34 19.23
N ILE A 131 16.95 -6.55 19.46
CA ILE A 131 16.88 -5.55 20.53
C ILE A 131 16.93 -6.20 21.92
N ASN A 132 16.22 -7.31 22.12
CA ASN A 132 16.26 -8.08 23.36
C ASN A 132 17.69 -8.60 23.65
N ASN A 133 18.38 -9.13 22.63
CA ASN A 133 19.76 -9.62 22.77
C ASN A 133 20.75 -8.49 23.10
N MET A 134 20.44 -7.25 22.74
CA MET A 134 21.21 -6.06 23.13
C MET A 134 20.89 -5.57 24.56
N GLY A 135 19.98 -6.25 25.28
CA GLY A 135 19.57 -5.90 26.64
C GLY A 135 18.75 -4.60 26.74
N ALA A 136 18.25 -4.08 25.62
CA ALA A 136 17.57 -2.79 25.57
C ALA A 136 16.07 -2.86 25.93
N VAL A 137 15.44 -4.03 25.76
CA VAL A 137 14.03 -4.29 26.11
C VAL A 137 13.89 -5.76 26.53
N ASN A 138 12.87 -6.09 27.33
CA ASN A 138 12.54 -7.47 27.70
C ASN A 138 11.14 -7.82 27.15
N ILE A 139 11.08 -8.38 25.93
CA ILE A 139 9.83 -8.68 25.21
C ILE A 139 9.63 -10.20 25.15
N ASN A 140 8.56 -10.71 25.77
CA ASN A 140 8.13 -12.11 25.62
C ASN A 140 7.20 -12.23 24.40
N PHE A 141 7.67 -12.87 23.33
CA PHE A 141 6.81 -13.29 22.23
C PHE A 141 5.98 -14.51 22.63
N ILE A 142 4.75 -14.61 22.11
CA ILE A 142 4.00 -15.86 22.14
C ILE A 142 4.77 -16.84 21.25
N ASN A 143 5.53 -17.75 21.87
CA ASN A 143 6.16 -18.83 21.14
C ASN A 143 5.05 -19.63 20.46
N LYS A 144 5.13 -19.78 19.12
CA LYS A 144 4.45 -20.89 18.48
C LYS A 144 5.06 -22.14 19.07
N GLU A 145 4.34 -22.84 19.94
CA GLU A 145 4.61 -24.25 20.14
C GLU A 145 4.51 -24.90 18.75
N GLU A 146 5.61 -25.46 18.28
CA GLU A 146 5.62 -26.28 17.08
C GLU A 146 4.62 -27.41 17.33
N SER A 147 3.51 -27.38 16.59
CA SER A 147 2.60 -28.52 16.54
C SER A 147 3.34 -29.58 15.73
N GLU A 148 3.62 -30.70 16.40
CA GLU A 148 4.16 -31.94 15.81
C GLU A 148 3.35 -32.41 14.59
#